data_AF-A0A920RD40-F1
#
_entry.id   AF-A0A920RD40-F1
#
_cell.length_a   1.000
_cell.length_b   1.000
_cell.length_c   1.000
_cell.angle_alpha   90.00
_cell.angle_beta   90.00
_cell.angle_gamma   90.00
#
_symmetry.space_group_name_H-M   'P 1'
#
loop_
_entity.id
_entity.type
_entity.pdbx_description
1 polymer ?
#
loop_
_entity_poly.entity_id
_entity_poly.type
_entity_poly.pdbx_seq_one_letter_code
_entity_poly.pdbx_strand_id
1 'polypeptide(L)'
;MTIKTLGAMASGGLWDHVTGGFYRYAVDDQWRIPHFEKMLYDNAQLLPIFADAHALWGREDFGKVARGTAAWVINEMQSVEGGYFSTIDADSEGVEGRYYVWDATELKDILDPKAWCFASALFGLTNTPNFEGRWHFNQVMTPAEAGQTLNLCATEAEQLWHEIRETLRLRREARNRPDRDEKILTAWNGLMITGMARAGRRLGEPKLVDSAQAAVDFITEQLWDGQRLLATARAGKAHLNAYLDDYVYLANGLLELLQARWRTQDLYLACQLLDALLTHFRDAGSHAFYFTSDDHETLLHRPRPLMDDAIPSGNAVAARALLAFGHLTGNENYVVAAEQLLRELVPACTRYPAGASALLEAEDDRLGKWKLSSFEAKQTRSCDGQLHYTGSTIPDV
;
A
#
# COMPACT_ATOMS: atom_id res chain seq x y z
N MET A 1 -3.41 -9.18 19.44
CA MET A 1 -3.23 -9.95 18.19
C MET A 1 -2.52 -9.10 17.14
N THR A 2 -3.09 -7.98 16.69
CA THR A 2 -2.54 -7.11 15.63
C THR A 2 -1.08 -6.69 15.83
N ILE A 3 -0.69 -6.15 17.00
CA ILE A 3 0.71 -5.75 17.28
C ILE A 3 1.68 -6.93 17.10
N LYS A 4 1.28 -8.13 17.54
CA LYS A 4 2.11 -9.34 17.42
C LYS A 4 2.26 -9.74 15.96
N THR A 5 1.17 -9.73 15.19
CA THR A 5 1.19 -10.07 13.76
C THR A 5 2.05 -9.08 12.98
N LEU A 6 1.81 -7.77 13.13
CA LEU A 6 2.60 -6.73 12.45
C LEU A 6 4.07 -6.77 12.85
N GLY A 7 4.36 -7.01 14.13
CA GLY A 7 5.72 -7.22 14.62
C GLY A 7 6.41 -8.39 13.92
N ALA A 8 5.72 -9.53 13.77
CA ALA A 8 6.26 -10.68 13.07
C ALA A 8 6.51 -10.43 11.57
N MET A 9 5.62 -9.71 10.88
CA MET A 9 5.86 -9.36 9.45
C MET A 9 7.03 -8.38 9.31
N ALA A 10 7.13 -7.40 10.22
CA ALA A 10 8.15 -6.36 10.20
C ALA A 10 9.55 -6.92 10.47
N SER A 11 9.68 -7.85 11.42
CA SER A 11 10.96 -8.45 11.77
C SER A 11 11.29 -9.70 10.94
N GLY A 12 10.28 -10.37 10.38
CA GLY A 12 10.44 -11.56 9.54
C GLY A 12 11.03 -11.25 8.15
N GLY A 13 11.13 -12.27 7.31
CA GLY A 13 11.66 -12.16 5.96
C GLY A 13 10.64 -11.67 4.92
N LEU A 14 9.39 -11.42 5.31
CA LEU A 14 8.36 -10.90 4.39
C LEU A 14 8.59 -9.43 4.03
N TRP A 15 9.18 -8.64 4.94
CA TRP A 15 9.62 -7.28 4.62
C TRP A 15 11.10 -7.28 4.20
N ASP A 16 11.42 -6.58 3.11
CA ASP A 16 12.79 -6.49 2.63
C ASP A 16 13.61 -5.52 3.48
N HIS A 17 14.42 -6.07 4.39
CA HIS A 17 15.28 -5.31 5.30
C HIS A 17 16.32 -4.40 4.62
N VAL A 18 16.59 -4.58 3.32
CA VAL A 18 17.60 -3.81 2.60
C VAL A 18 17.01 -2.60 1.86
N THR A 19 15.96 -2.77 1.04
CA THR A 19 15.34 -1.65 0.30
C THR A 19 13.91 -1.32 0.69
N GLY A 20 13.30 -2.08 1.60
CA GLY A 20 11.88 -1.96 1.93
C GLY A 20 10.96 -2.60 0.88
N GLY A 21 9.67 -2.48 1.13
CA GLY A 21 8.62 -3.20 0.40
C GLY A 21 8.49 -4.64 0.90
N PHE A 22 7.26 -5.14 0.85
CA PHE A 22 6.90 -6.51 1.18
C PHE A 22 6.96 -7.40 -0.05
N TYR A 23 7.43 -8.62 0.17
CA TYR A 23 7.22 -9.74 -0.75
C TYR A 23 5.79 -10.27 -0.63
N ARG A 24 5.35 -11.02 -1.65
CA ARG A 24 3.94 -11.38 -1.86
C ARG A 24 3.34 -12.20 -0.73
N TYR A 25 3.95 -13.33 -0.36
CA TYR A 25 3.51 -14.17 0.75
C TYR A 25 4.68 -14.98 1.31
N ALA A 26 4.52 -15.52 2.52
CA ALA A 26 5.48 -16.44 3.12
C ALA A 26 5.13 -17.90 2.81
N VAL A 27 6.15 -18.74 2.60
CA VAL A 27 6.00 -20.20 2.41
C VAL A 27 6.07 -20.98 3.72
N ASP A 28 6.28 -20.29 4.84
CA ASP A 28 6.28 -20.83 6.20
C ASP A 28 5.35 -20.06 7.15
N ASP A 29 5.03 -20.67 8.29
CA ASP A 29 4.11 -20.15 9.30
C ASP A 29 4.72 -19.07 10.22
N GLN A 30 6.02 -18.80 10.07
CA GLN A 30 6.79 -17.82 10.84
C GLN A 30 7.16 -16.57 10.04
N TRP A 31 6.69 -16.46 8.79
CA TRP A 31 6.87 -15.29 7.94
C TRP A 31 8.35 -15.06 7.59
N ARG A 32 9.15 -16.14 7.55
CA ARG A 32 10.61 -16.06 7.46
C ARG A 32 11.15 -16.14 6.05
N ILE A 33 10.53 -16.93 5.19
CA ILE A 33 10.91 -17.18 3.80
C ILE A 33 9.74 -16.77 2.91
N PRO A 34 9.92 -15.75 2.06
CA PRO A 34 8.90 -15.30 1.14
C PRO A 34 8.94 -16.09 -0.19
N HIS A 35 7.84 -16.04 -0.93
CA HIS A 35 7.90 -16.03 -2.39
C HIS A 35 8.33 -14.62 -2.81
N PHE A 36 9.49 -14.51 -3.48
CA PHE A 36 10.25 -13.25 -3.58
C PHE A 36 9.67 -12.19 -4.54
N GLU A 37 8.53 -12.47 -5.16
CA GLU A 37 7.77 -11.51 -5.95
C GLU A 37 7.30 -10.35 -5.07
N LYS A 38 7.30 -9.12 -5.59
CA LYS A 38 6.72 -7.95 -4.91
C LYS A 38 5.56 -7.39 -5.71
N MET A 39 4.37 -7.43 -5.13
CA MET A 39 3.15 -6.94 -5.78
C MET A 39 2.79 -5.54 -5.28
N LEU A 40 2.33 -4.67 -6.18
CA LEU A 40 1.86 -3.34 -5.81
C LEU A 40 0.67 -3.41 -4.85
N TYR A 41 -0.32 -4.29 -5.10
CA TYR A 41 -1.54 -4.36 -4.30
C TYR A 41 -1.30 -4.85 -2.85
N ASP A 42 -0.32 -5.73 -2.62
CA ASP A 42 0.06 -6.16 -1.26
C ASP A 42 0.64 -4.98 -0.48
N ASN A 43 1.58 -4.27 -1.10
CA ASN A 43 2.23 -3.11 -0.51
C ASN A 43 1.26 -1.94 -0.30
N ALA A 44 0.32 -1.75 -1.22
CA ALA A 44 -0.73 -0.72 -1.14
C ALA A 44 -1.63 -0.91 0.09
N GLN A 45 -1.93 -2.15 0.45
CA GLN A 45 -2.76 -2.49 1.59
C GLN A 45 -1.97 -2.47 2.91
N LEU A 46 -0.72 -2.94 2.92
CA LEU A 46 0.10 -2.99 4.13
C LEU A 46 0.65 -1.62 4.56
N LEU A 47 1.01 -0.76 3.61
CA LEU A 47 1.54 0.58 3.90
C LEU A 47 0.67 1.40 4.87
N PRO A 48 -0.64 1.62 4.61
CA PRO A 48 -1.49 2.40 5.51
C PRO A 48 -1.69 1.70 6.87
N ILE A 49 -1.72 0.37 6.92
CA ILE A 49 -1.84 -0.39 8.18
C ILE A 49 -0.63 -0.13 9.09
N PHE A 50 0.58 -0.18 8.55
CA PHE A 50 1.79 0.13 9.32
C PHE A 50 1.87 1.61 9.72
N ALA A 51 1.43 2.52 8.85
CA ALA A 51 1.39 3.95 9.16
C ALA A 51 0.38 4.27 10.28
N ASP A 52 -0.81 3.66 10.24
CA ASP A 52 -1.82 3.79 11.30
C ASP A 52 -1.33 3.15 12.61
N ALA A 53 -0.72 1.97 12.53
CA ALA A 53 -0.16 1.27 13.70
C ALA A 53 0.92 2.12 14.40
N HIS A 54 1.78 2.80 13.63
CA HIS A 54 2.74 3.76 14.15
C HIS A 54 2.04 4.93 14.83
N ALA A 55 1.07 5.57 14.16
CA ALA A 55 0.35 6.72 14.70
C ALA A 55 -0.45 6.38 15.97
N LEU A 56 -1.02 5.17 16.04
CA LEU A 56 -1.83 4.72 17.16
C LEU A 56 -1.01 4.28 18.38
N TRP A 57 0.13 3.60 18.16
CA TRP A 57 0.91 2.98 19.24
C TRP A 57 2.27 3.61 19.50
N GLY A 58 2.70 4.61 18.71
CA GLY A 58 4.02 5.24 18.85
C GLY A 58 5.19 4.28 18.58
N ARG A 59 4.94 3.17 17.86
CA ARG A 59 5.93 2.13 17.56
C ARG A 59 6.80 2.55 16.38
N GLU A 60 8.03 2.96 16.66
CA GLU A 60 8.95 3.47 15.64
C GLU A 60 9.35 2.40 14.61
N ASP A 61 9.43 1.14 15.00
CA ASP A 61 9.65 0.02 14.09
C ASP A 61 8.55 -0.08 13.01
N PHE A 62 7.28 0.18 13.37
CA PHE A 62 6.20 0.24 12.37
C PHE A 62 6.31 1.47 11.47
N GLY A 63 6.74 2.61 12.03
CA GLY A 63 7.02 3.83 11.27
C GLY A 63 8.13 3.61 10.25
N LYS A 64 9.23 2.94 10.63
CA LYS A 64 10.33 2.57 9.74
C LYS A 64 9.87 1.65 8.60
N VAL A 65 9.03 0.66 8.89
CA VAL A 65 8.44 -0.21 7.86
C VAL A 65 7.58 0.58 6.88
N ALA A 66 6.67 1.43 7.38
CA ALA A 66 5.82 2.25 6.51
C ALA A 66 6.65 3.20 5.63
N ARG A 67 7.63 3.91 6.21
CA ARG A 67 8.54 4.81 5.47
C ARG A 67 9.38 4.06 4.45
N GLY A 68 9.90 2.89 4.81
CA GLY A 68 10.70 2.04 3.92
C GLY A 68 9.88 1.48 2.75
N THR A 69 8.65 1.02 3.02
CA THR A 69 7.73 0.58 1.96
C THR A 69 7.35 1.72 1.03
N ALA A 70 7.03 2.91 1.56
CA ALA A 70 6.72 4.08 0.73
C ALA A 70 7.93 4.54 -0.10
N ALA A 71 9.14 4.49 0.46
CA ALA A 71 10.37 4.78 -0.28
C ALA A 71 10.62 3.76 -1.40
N TRP A 72 10.37 2.47 -1.16
CA TRP A 72 10.41 1.44 -2.19
C TRP A 72 9.41 1.73 -3.31
N VAL A 73 8.16 2.09 -2.99
CA VAL A 73 7.15 2.44 -4.00
C VAL A 73 7.63 3.59 -4.89
N ILE A 74 8.14 4.68 -4.29
CA ILE A 74 8.62 5.84 -5.04
C ILE A 74 9.83 5.49 -5.92
N ASN A 75 10.80 4.75 -5.39
CA ASN A 75 12.06 4.51 -6.08
C ASN A 75 12.00 3.38 -7.12
N GLU A 76 11.16 2.36 -6.88
CA GLU A 76 11.15 1.13 -7.65
C GLU A 76 9.88 0.95 -8.48
N MET A 77 8.74 1.47 -8.02
CA MET A 77 7.44 1.20 -8.62
C MET A 77 6.83 2.40 -9.31
N GLN A 78 7.24 3.62 -8.99
CA GLN A 78 6.67 4.81 -9.63
C GLN A 78 7.39 5.12 -10.94
N SER A 79 6.60 5.24 -12.01
CA SER A 79 7.09 5.69 -13.31
C SER A 79 7.42 7.19 -13.28
N VAL A 80 8.28 7.63 -14.20
CA VAL A 80 8.59 9.05 -14.38
C VAL A 80 7.38 9.90 -14.79
N GLU A 81 6.35 9.25 -15.34
CA GLU A 81 5.08 9.86 -15.76
C GLU A 81 4.09 9.97 -14.58
N GLY A 82 4.36 9.29 -13.46
CA GLY A 82 3.60 9.41 -12.20
C GLY A 82 2.87 8.14 -11.78
N GLY A 83 2.36 7.33 -12.71
CA GLY A 83 1.66 6.08 -12.37
C GLY A 83 2.60 5.00 -11.78
N TYR A 84 2.03 4.06 -11.01
CA TYR A 84 2.74 2.94 -10.39
C TYR A 84 2.66 1.66 -11.24
N PHE A 85 3.80 1.01 -11.41
CA PHE A 85 3.97 -0.30 -12.02
C PHE A 85 3.36 -1.42 -11.16
N SER A 86 3.08 -2.58 -11.77
CA SER A 86 2.29 -3.64 -11.14
C SER A 86 3.11 -4.54 -10.22
N THR A 87 4.24 -5.07 -10.68
CA THR A 87 5.00 -6.08 -9.94
C THR A 87 6.51 -6.04 -10.21
N ILE A 88 7.29 -6.64 -9.31
CA ILE A 88 8.67 -7.08 -9.54
C ILE A 88 8.70 -8.60 -9.36
N ASP A 89 9.25 -9.31 -10.34
CA ASP A 89 9.34 -10.77 -10.36
C ASP A 89 10.18 -11.32 -9.18
N ALA A 90 9.95 -12.59 -8.84
CA ALA A 90 10.74 -13.33 -7.87
C ALA A 90 12.09 -13.80 -8.45
N ASP A 91 12.13 -14.07 -9.75
CA ASP A 91 13.27 -14.65 -10.44
C ASP A 91 14.28 -13.59 -10.88
N SER A 92 15.56 -13.89 -10.66
CA SER A 92 16.66 -13.22 -11.35
C SER A 92 17.57 -14.27 -11.95
N GLU A 93 17.89 -14.12 -13.24
CA GLU A 93 18.66 -15.09 -14.02
C GLU A 93 18.05 -16.50 -14.00
N GLY A 94 16.70 -16.57 -13.98
CA GLY A 94 15.94 -17.82 -13.94
C GLY A 94 16.03 -18.58 -12.61
N VAL A 95 16.42 -17.90 -11.53
CA VAL A 95 16.48 -18.47 -10.19
C VAL A 95 15.74 -17.57 -9.19
N GLU A 96 14.72 -18.15 -8.56
CA GLU A 96 13.91 -17.50 -7.53
C GLU A 96 14.78 -16.99 -6.38
N GLY A 97 14.55 -15.74 -5.97
CA GLY A 97 15.18 -15.18 -4.77
C GLY A 97 16.66 -14.84 -4.92
N ARG A 98 17.34 -15.22 -6.01
CA ARG A 98 18.78 -15.01 -6.22
C ARG A 98 19.23 -13.57 -5.99
N TYR A 99 18.41 -12.60 -6.40
CA TYR A 99 18.69 -11.18 -6.21
C TYR A 99 18.71 -10.77 -4.72
N TYR A 100 17.91 -11.42 -3.89
CA TYR A 100 17.60 -10.99 -2.51
C TYR A 100 18.45 -11.70 -1.44
N VAL A 101 18.97 -12.89 -1.72
CA VAL A 101 19.74 -13.70 -0.76
C VAL A 101 21.24 -13.42 -0.79
N TRP A 102 21.93 -13.77 0.30
CA TRP A 102 23.32 -13.42 0.54
C TRP A 102 24.19 -14.62 0.88
N ASP A 103 25.39 -14.65 0.33
CA ASP A 103 26.43 -15.60 0.74
C ASP A 103 27.23 -15.07 1.93
N ALA A 104 27.66 -15.96 2.83
CA ALA A 104 28.41 -15.56 4.02
C ALA A 104 29.81 -15.00 3.69
N THR A 105 30.46 -15.49 2.63
CA THR A 105 31.75 -14.97 2.16
C THR A 105 31.57 -13.58 1.54
N GLU A 106 30.54 -13.41 0.70
CA GLU A 106 30.20 -12.11 0.11
C GLU A 106 29.94 -11.05 1.19
N LEU A 107 29.17 -11.39 2.23
CA LEU A 107 28.89 -10.45 3.32
C LEU A 107 30.16 -10.05 4.09
N LYS A 108 31.09 -10.98 4.31
CA LYS A 108 32.37 -10.69 4.97
C LYS A 108 33.33 -9.87 4.11
N ASP A 109 33.20 -9.97 2.79
CA ASP A 109 34.02 -9.20 1.86
C ASP A 109 33.56 -7.75 1.74
N ILE A 110 32.25 -7.50 1.82
CA ILE A 110 31.67 -6.14 1.67
C ILE A 110 31.49 -5.41 3.00
N LEU A 111 31.37 -6.13 4.13
CA LEU A 111 31.23 -5.53 5.46
C LEU A 111 32.56 -5.63 6.21
N ASP A 112 33.03 -4.50 6.75
CA ASP A 112 34.19 -4.53 7.65
C ASP A 112 33.92 -5.40 8.89
N PRO A 113 34.96 -5.79 9.67
CA PRO A 113 34.77 -6.69 10.80
C PRO A 113 33.75 -6.23 11.84
N LYS A 114 33.61 -4.92 12.07
CA LYS A 114 32.64 -4.37 13.03
C LYS A 114 31.22 -4.46 12.46
N ALA A 115 31.05 -4.07 11.19
CA ALA A 115 29.80 -4.16 10.46
C ALA A 115 29.31 -5.60 10.32
N TRP A 116 30.21 -6.55 10.02
CA TRP A 116 29.91 -7.97 9.98
C TRP A 116 29.41 -8.51 11.32
N CYS A 117 30.10 -8.19 12.43
CA CYS A 117 29.67 -8.59 13.77
C CYS A 117 28.28 -8.03 14.12
N PHE A 118 28.03 -6.75 13.80
CA PHE A 118 26.74 -6.11 14.00
C PHE A 118 25.64 -6.78 13.18
N ALA A 119 25.84 -6.97 11.87
CA ALA A 119 24.87 -7.61 10.99
C ALA A 119 24.61 -9.08 11.38
N SER A 120 25.65 -9.79 11.82
CA SER A 120 25.53 -11.17 12.31
C SER A 120 24.66 -11.27 13.55
N ALA A 121 24.79 -10.33 14.49
CA ALA A 121 23.93 -10.25 15.67
C ALA A 121 22.50 -9.84 15.29
N LEU A 122 22.35 -8.84 14.41
CA LEU A 122 21.06 -8.31 13.98
C LEU A 122 20.18 -9.36 13.28
N PHE A 123 20.78 -10.14 12.37
CA PHE A 123 20.07 -11.10 11.52
C PHE A 123 20.27 -12.58 11.91
N GLY A 124 21.07 -12.86 12.95
CA GLY A 124 21.34 -14.23 13.39
C GLY A 124 22.16 -15.04 12.39
N LEU A 125 23.16 -14.44 11.74
CA LEU A 125 23.98 -15.05 10.67
C LEU A 125 25.04 -16.05 11.17
N THR A 126 24.81 -16.64 12.35
CA THR A 126 25.75 -17.54 13.04
C THR A 126 25.42 -19.02 12.87
N ASN A 127 24.24 -19.35 12.34
CA ASN A 127 23.72 -20.71 12.17
C ASN A 127 23.89 -21.22 10.73
N THR A 128 23.23 -22.32 10.39
CA THR A 128 23.07 -22.75 9.00
C THR A 128 22.23 -21.72 8.22
N PRO A 129 22.63 -21.35 6.99
CA PRO A 129 21.84 -20.48 6.13
C PRO A 129 20.41 -21.00 5.95
N ASN A 130 19.44 -20.09 5.90
CA ASN A 130 18.00 -20.41 5.96
C ASN A 130 17.32 -20.59 4.60
N PHE A 131 18.02 -20.36 3.48
CA PHE A 131 17.46 -20.52 2.14
C PHE A 131 18.52 -21.07 1.17
N GLU A 132 18.39 -22.33 0.76
CA GLU A 132 19.26 -22.96 -0.26
C GLU A 132 20.78 -22.76 -0.06
N GLY A 133 21.24 -22.79 1.20
CA GLY A 133 22.65 -22.55 1.54
C GLY A 133 23.07 -21.08 1.56
N ARG A 134 22.11 -20.15 1.43
CA ARG A 134 22.27 -18.70 1.51
C ARG A 134 21.37 -18.08 2.58
N TRP A 135 21.64 -16.82 2.90
CA TRP A 135 20.92 -16.06 3.91
C TRP A 135 19.85 -15.18 3.29
N HIS A 136 18.61 -15.38 3.74
CA HIS A 136 17.55 -14.40 3.64
C HIS A 136 17.34 -13.73 5.00
N PHE A 137 17.40 -12.40 5.04
CA PHE A 137 17.44 -11.68 6.31
C PHE A 137 16.13 -11.77 7.08
N ASN A 138 16.28 -12.09 8.37
CA ASN A 138 15.24 -12.08 9.37
C ASN A 138 15.82 -11.35 10.59
N GLN A 139 15.20 -10.27 11.01
CA GLN A 139 15.68 -9.47 12.13
C GLN A 139 15.36 -10.18 13.45
N VAL A 140 16.41 -10.65 14.15
CA VAL A 140 16.29 -11.35 15.44
C VAL A 140 16.59 -10.45 16.64
N MET A 141 17.25 -9.32 16.40
CA MET A 141 17.52 -8.26 17.38
C MET A 141 17.12 -6.91 16.79
N THR A 142 16.83 -5.92 17.62
CA THR A 142 16.79 -4.53 17.19
C THR A 142 18.20 -3.99 16.92
N PRO A 143 18.37 -2.94 16.10
CA PRO A 143 19.66 -2.28 15.94
C PRO A 143 20.29 -1.90 17.28
N ALA A 144 19.48 -1.41 18.24
CA ALA A 144 19.94 -1.08 19.59
C ALA A 144 20.47 -2.30 20.35
N GLU A 145 19.78 -3.43 20.33
CA GLU A 145 20.23 -4.68 20.97
C GLU A 145 21.50 -5.23 20.31
N ALA A 146 21.56 -5.24 18.97
CA ALA A 146 22.78 -5.64 18.25
C ALA A 146 23.96 -4.72 18.61
N GLY A 147 23.72 -3.41 18.70
CA GLY A 147 24.72 -2.42 19.13
C GLY A 147 25.25 -2.64 20.53
N GLN A 148 24.41 -3.05 21.49
CA GLN A 148 24.84 -3.38 22.85
C GLN A 148 25.86 -4.53 22.86
N THR A 149 25.73 -5.52 21.97
CA THR A 149 26.72 -6.62 21.86
C THR A 149 28.10 -6.15 21.41
N LEU A 150 28.19 -4.95 20.83
CA LEU A 150 29.42 -4.28 20.42
C LEU A 150 29.78 -3.08 21.32
N ASN A 151 29.09 -2.88 22.45
CA ASN A 151 29.24 -1.73 23.34
C ASN A 151 28.99 -0.36 22.66
N LEU A 152 28.05 -0.30 21.71
CA LEU A 152 27.62 0.94 21.06
C LEU A 152 26.40 1.52 21.76
N CYS A 153 26.29 2.85 21.83
CA CYS A 153 25.04 3.49 22.22
C CYS A 153 23.99 3.36 21.10
N ALA A 154 22.71 3.61 21.41
CA ALA A 154 21.62 3.46 20.46
C ALA A 154 21.79 4.29 19.18
N THR A 155 22.30 5.51 19.29
CA THR A 155 22.54 6.40 18.14
C THR A 155 23.64 5.87 17.23
N GLU A 156 24.76 5.39 17.80
CA GLU A 156 25.86 4.78 17.04
C GLU A 156 25.41 3.48 16.37
N ALA A 157 24.56 2.70 17.04
CA ALA A 157 24.00 1.46 16.51
C ALA A 157 23.08 1.70 15.31
N GLU A 158 22.20 2.70 15.37
CA GLU A 158 21.33 3.07 14.24
C GLU A 158 22.14 3.65 13.07
N GLN A 159 23.16 4.46 13.36
CA GLN A 159 24.05 4.98 12.31
C GLN A 159 24.81 3.84 11.61
N LEU A 160 25.36 2.89 12.38
CA LEU A 160 26.03 1.73 11.81
C LEU A 160 25.06 0.85 11.00
N TRP A 161 23.83 0.66 11.49
CA TRP A 161 22.81 -0.05 10.72
C TRP A 161 22.51 0.65 9.39
N HIS A 162 22.38 1.97 9.39
CA HIS A 162 22.16 2.75 8.17
C HIS A 162 23.29 2.54 7.14
N GLU A 163 24.55 2.59 7.58
CA GLU A 163 25.74 2.37 6.73
C GLU A 163 25.81 0.95 6.17
N ILE A 164 25.51 -0.06 7.00
CA ILE A 164 25.43 -1.46 6.57
C ILE A 164 24.33 -1.62 5.51
N ARG A 165 23.13 -1.09 5.77
CA ARG A 165 22.00 -1.19 4.85
C ARG A 165 22.32 -0.56 3.51
N GLU A 166 22.99 0.59 3.50
CA GLU A 166 23.41 1.27 2.27
C GLU A 166 24.46 0.46 1.50
N THR A 167 25.44 -0.14 2.20
CA THR A 167 26.43 -1.03 1.59
C THR A 167 25.77 -2.26 0.94
N LEU A 168 24.82 -2.88 1.64
CA LEU A 168 24.02 -4.00 1.11
C LEU A 168 23.19 -3.58 -0.09
N ARG A 169 22.55 -2.40 -0.05
CA ARG A 169 21.76 -1.86 -1.15
C ARG A 169 22.61 -1.69 -2.40
N LEU A 170 23.75 -0.99 -2.30
CA LEU A 170 24.66 -0.74 -3.42
C LEU A 170 25.19 -2.05 -4.02
N ARG A 171 25.55 -3.02 -3.17
CA ARG A 171 26.01 -4.32 -3.64
C ARG A 171 24.89 -5.10 -4.35
N ARG A 172 23.65 -5.02 -3.86
CA ARG A 172 22.50 -5.68 -4.47
C ARG A 172 22.11 -5.05 -5.80
N GLU A 173 22.19 -3.72 -5.93
CA GLU A 173 21.90 -3.00 -7.17
C GLU A 173 22.86 -3.32 -8.32
N ALA A 174 24.07 -3.77 -8.00
CA ALA A 174 25.05 -4.23 -8.98
C ALA A 174 24.77 -5.65 -9.52
N ARG A 175 23.75 -6.35 -9.00
CA ARG A 175 23.32 -7.68 -9.48
C ARG A 175 22.35 -7.54 -10.65
N ASN A 176 22.17 -8.63 -11.39
CA ASN A 176 21.08 -8.73 -12.35
C ASN A 176 19.74 -8.62 -11.60
N ARG A 177 18.93 -7.61 -11.94
CA ARG A 177 17.66 -7.33 -11.27
C ARG A 177 16.58 -8.30 -11.77
N PRO A 178 15.60 -8.65 -10.92
CA PRO A 178 14.36 -9.25 -11.39
C PRO A 178 13.64 -8.30 -12.33
N ASP A 179 12.88 -8.85 -13.28
CA ASP A 179 12.09 -8.07 -14.21
C ASP A 179 10.96 -7.34 -13.47
N ARG A 180 10.69 -6.10 -13.89
CA ARG A 180 9.55 -5.31 -13.40
C ARG A 180 8.46 -5.34 -14.46
N ASP A 181 7.24 -5.72 -14.08
CA ASP A 181 6.10 -5.54 -14.97
C ASP A 181 5.68 -4.06 -14.96
N GLU A 182 6.04 -3.36 -16.03
CA GLU A 182 5.77 -1.93 -16.19
C GLU A 182 4.32 -1.62 -16.61
N LYS A 183 3.42 -2.58 -16.46
CA LYS A 183 1.99 -2.34 -16.60
C LYS A 183 1.49 -1.47 -15.45
N ILE A 184 0.81 -0.39 -15.80
CA ILE A 184 0.08 0.45 -14.86
C ILE A 184 -1.37 -0.05 -14.88
N LEU A 185 -1.85 -0.51 -13.73
CA LEU A 185 -3.22 -1.01 -13.53
C LEU A 185 -4.00 0.00 -12.69
N THR A 186 -5.14 0.47 -13.20
CA THR A 186 -5.91 1.54 -12.56
C THR A 186 -6.37 1.14 -11.16
N ALA A 187 -6.93 -0.07 -10.99
CA ALA A 187 -7.31 -0.62 -9.69
C ALA A 187 -6.15 -0.61 -8.68
N TRP A 188 -4.99 -1.16 -9.05
CA TRP A 188 -3.87 -1.27 -8.11
C TRP A 188 -3.25 0.09 -7.79
N ASN A 189 -3.28 1.01 -8.75
CA ASN A 189 -2.91 2.40 -8.50
C ASN A 189 -3.89 3.07 -7.54
N GLY A 190 -5.20 2.85 -7.67
CA GLY A 190 -6.20 3.36 -6.72
C GLY A 190 -5.95 2.89 -5.27
N LEU A 191 -5.59 1.60 -5.11
CA LEU A 191 -5.15 1.07 -3.81
C LEU A 191 -3.87 1.75 -3.33
N MET A 192 -2.86 1.92 -4.18
CA MET A 192 -1.60 2.54 -3.76
C MET A 192 -1.76 4.04 -3.45
N ILE A 193 -2.60 4.76 -4.21
CA ILE A 193 -2.98 6.16 -3.94
C ILE A 193 -3.59 6.27 -2.54
N THR A 194 -4.52 5.37 -2.19
CA THR A 194 -5.09 5.25 -0.84
C THR A 194 -3.99 5.09 0.20
N GLY A 195 -3.08 4.13 0.00
CA GLY A 195 -1.99 3.83 0.93
C GLY A 195 -1.01 4.99 1.13
N MET A 196 -0.57 5.61 0.03
CA MET A 196 0.39 6.72 0.03
C MET A 196 -0.20 8.01 0.63
N ALA A 197 -1.44 8.35 0.28
CA ALA A 197 -2.12 9.53 0.84
C ALA A 197 -2.34 9.38 2.36
N ARG A 198 -2.85 8.22 2.80
CA ARG A 198 -3.08 7.93 4.23
C ARG A 198 -1.76 7.88 5.01
N ALA A 199 -0.74 7.20 4.49
CA ALA A 199 0.58 7.17 5.12
C ALA A 199 1.20 8.57 5.19
N GLY A 200 1.08 9.38 4.13
CA GLY A 200 1.53 10.78 4.12
C GLY A 200 0.93 11.60 5.25
N ARG A 201 -0.38 11.50 5.50
CA ARG A 201 -1.05 12.18 6.63
C ARG A 201 -0.59 11.65 7.98
N ARG A 202 -0.56 10.32 8.15
CA ARG A 202 -0.24 9.68 9.44
C ARG A 202 1.22 9.86 9.87
N LEU A 203 2.14 9.91 8.91
CA LEU A 203 3.58 10.02 9.15
C LEU A 203 4.11 11.46 9.06
N GLY A 204 3.29 12.40 8.61
CA GLY A 204 3.70 13.79 8.35
C GLY A 204 4.68 13.92 7.19
N GLU A 205 4.46 13.18 6.10
CA GLU A 205 5.37 13.11 4.93
C GLU A 205 4.68 13.63 3.66
N PRO A 206 4.82 14.92 3.33
CA PRO A 206 4.18 15.52 2.15
C PRO A 206 4.55 14.84 0.84
N LYS A 207 5.79 14.35 0.72
CA LYS A 207 6.28 13.64 -0.48
C LYS A 207 5.47 12.40 -0.84
N LEU A 208 4.83 11.74 0.14
CA LEU A 208 3.96 10.59 -0.14
C LEU A 208 2.62 11.03 -0.75
N VAL A 209 2.12 12.18 -0.30
CA VAL A 209 0.94 12.83 -0.90
C VAL A 209 1.26 13.31 -2.31
N ASP A 210 2.45 13.87 -2.55
CA ASP A 210 2.90 14.27 -3.88
C ASP A 210 2.99 13.08 -4.85
N SER A 211 3.55 11.97 -4.39
CA SER A 211 3.62 10.71 -5.14
C SER A 211 2.22 10.18 -5.49
N ALA A 212 1.29 10.16 -4.53
CA ALA A 212 -0.10 9.78 -4.78
C ALA A 212 -0.80 10.73 -5.78
N GLN A 213 -0.55 12.03 -5.69
CA GLN A 213 -1.10 13.01 -6.62
C GLN A 213 -0.60 12.80 -8.04
N ALA A 214 0.69 12.54 -8.23
CA ALA A 214 1.26 12.27 -9.55
C ALA A 214 0.61 11.05 -10.22
N ALA A 215 0.27 10.01 -9.44
CA ALA A 215 -0.45 8.85 -9.97
C ALA A 215 -1.90 9.18 -10.37
N VAL A 216 -2.62 10.01 -9.61
CA VAL A 216 -3.95 10.50 -10.01
C VAL A 216 -3.87 11.33 -11.28
N ASP A 217 -2.92 12.25 -11.36
CA ASP A 217 -2.74 13.13 -12.52
C ASP A 217 -2.43 12.29 -13.77
N PHE A 218 -1.55 11.28 -13.66
CA PHE A 218 -1.28 10.31 -14.72
C PHE A 218 -2.54 9.56 -15.17
N ILE A 219 -3.32 9.00 -14.25
CA ILE A 219 -4.53 8.23 -14.60
C ILE A 219 -5.56 9.13 -15.26
N THR A 220 -5.74 10.33 -14.75
CA THR A 220 -6.70 11.29 -15.30
C THR A 220 -6.33 11.70 -16.73
N GLU A 221 -5.03 11.88 -17.00
CA GLU A 221 -4.56 12.27 -18.33
C GLU A 221 -4.54 11.11 -19.33
N GLN A 222 -4.15 9.92 -18.90
CA GLN A 222 -3.85 8.80 -19.81
C GLN A 222 -4.97 7.74 -19.90
N LEU A 223 -5.78 7.60 -18.85
CA LEU A 223 -6.71 6.48 -18.68
C LEU A 223 -8.18 6.92 -18.56
N TRP A 224 -8.46 8.22 -18.49
CA TRP A 224 -9.81 8.77 -18.38
C TRP A 224 -10.13 9.70 -19.55
N ASP A 225 -11.17 9.40 -20.33
CA ASP A 225 -11.59 10.23 -21.48
C ASP A 225 -12.74 11.22 -21.15
N GLY A 226 -13.14 11.30 -19.88
CA GLY A 226 -14.29 12.08 -19.42
C GLY A 226 -15.60 11.28 -19.33
N GLN A 227 -15.65 10.08 -19.88
CA GLN A 227 -16.81 9.18 -19.84
C GLN A 227 -16.45 7.76 -19.39
N ARG A 228 -15.30 7.25 -19.83
CA ARG A 228 -14.83 5.89 -19.61
C ARG A 228 -13.41 5.87 -19.07
N LEU A 229 -13.24 5.01 -18.08
CA LEU A 229 -11.96 4.65 -17.51
C LEU A 229 -11.42 3.42 -18.24
N LEU A 230 -10.11 3.40 -18.46
CA LEU A 230 -9.39 2.25 -18.98
C LEU A 230 -8.69 1.51 -17.83
N ALA A 231 -8.63 0.18 -17.93
CA ALA A 231 -8.08 -0.68 -16.87
C ALA A 231 -6.55 -0.61 -16.81
N THR A 232 -5.89 -0.37 -17.95
CA THR A 232 -4.44 -0.51 -18.01
C THR A 232 -3.75 0.39 -19.03
N ALA A 233 -2.56 0.86 -18.67
CA ALA A 233 -1.59 1.44 -19.59
C ALA A 233 -0.28 0.63 -19.54
N ARG A 234 0.36 0.48 -20.70
CA ARG A 234 1.74 -0.01 -20.79
C ARG A 234 2.45 0.67 -21.95
N ALA A 235 3.66 1.17 -21.71
CA ALA A 235 4.46 1.88 -22.71
C ALA A 235 3.65 2.99 -23.42
N GLY A 236 2.96 3.83 -22.65
CA GLY A 236 2.13 4.93 -23.15
C GLY A 236 0.84 4.54 -23.88
N LYS A 237 0.47 3.25 -23.89
CA LYS A 237 -0.76 2.77 -24.55
C LYS A 237 -1.79 2.33 -23.53
N ALA A 238 -2.83 3.14 -23.36
CA ALA A 238 -4.02 2.80 -22.60
C ALA A 238 -4.94 1.86 -23.40
N HIS A 239 -5.46 0.83 -22.75
CA HIS A 239 -6.37 -0.15 -23.36
C HIS A 239 -7.22 -0.88 -22.31
N LEU A 240 -8.23 -1.60 -22.80
CA LEU A 240 -9.24 -2.36 -22.05
C LEU A 240 -10.20 -1.48 -21.23
N ASN A 241 -11.49 -1.76 -21.37
CA ASN A 241 -12.52 -1.12 -20.54
C ASN A 241 -12.30 -1.49 -19.07
N ALA A 242 -12.31 -0.48 -18.20
CA ALA A 242 -12.19 -0.65 -16.76
C ALA A 242 -13.29 -1.51 -16.15
N TYR A 243 -12.93 -2.18 -15.06
CA TYR A 243 -13.78 -3.01 -14.22
C TYR A 243 -14.22 -2.25 -12.98
N LEU A 244 -15.15 -2.81 -12.21
CA LEU A 244 -15.67 -2.24 -10.97
C LEU A 244 -14.55 -1.71 -10.07
N ASP A 245 -13.53 -2.55 -9.86
CA ASP A 245 -12.41 -2.28 -8.95
C ASP A 245 -11.60 -1.04 -9.37
N ASP A 246 -11.43 -0.82 -10.68
CA ASP A 246 -10.70 0.35 -11.20
C ASP A 246 -11.39 1.65 -10.80
N TYR A 247 -12.72 1.71 -10.89
CA TYR A 247 -13.50 2.91 -10.52
C TYR A 247 -13.48 3.13 -9.01
N VAL A 248 -13.79 2.09 -8.24
CA VAL A 248 -14.06 2.24 -6.80
C VAL A 248 -12.78 2.41 -6.00
N TYR A 249 -11.68 1.74 -6.37
CA TYR A 249 -10.41 1.93 -5.70
C TYR A 249 -9.81 3.31 -6.03
N LEU A 250 -9.99 3.80 -7.27
CA LEU A 250 -9.56 5.15 -7.62
C LEU A 250 -10.39 6.21 -6.88
N ALA A 251 -11.72 6.07 -6.83
CA ALA A 251 -12.59 6.95 -6.06
C ALA A 251 -12.22 6.97 -4.56
N ASN A 252 -11.93 5.80 -3.97
CA ASN A 252 -11.46 5.71 -2.59
C ASN A 252 -10.07 6.35 -2.39
N GLY A 253 -9.16 6.20 -3.35
CA GLY A 253 -7.87 6.89 -3.35
C GLY A 253 -8.01 8.41 -3.38
N LEU A 254 -8.92 8.93 -4.21
CA LEU A 254 -9.25 10.35 -4.28
C LEU A 254 -9.82 10.86 -2.94
N LEU A 255 -10.64 10.06 -2.26
CA LEU A 255 -11.15 10.40 -0.92
C LEU A 255 -10.02 10.60 0.10
N GLU A 256 -9.02 9.71 0.10
CA GLU A 256 -7.85 9.83 0.96
C GLU A 256 -6.95 11.01 0.57
N LEU A 257 -6.80 11.28 -0.72
CA LEU A 257 -6.06 12.45 -1.20
C LEU A 257 -6.74 13.76 -0.80
N LEU A 258 -8.05 13.89 -0.96
CA LEU A 258 -8.80 15.10 -0.60
C LEU A 258 -8.65 15.45 0.90
N GLN A 259 -8.56 14.44 1.76
CA GLN A 259 -8.27 14.62 3.19
C GLN A 259 -6.84 15.12 3.46
N ALA A 260 -5.90 14.79 2.58
CA ALA A 260 -4.49 15.19 2.69
C ALA A 260 -4.22 16.55 2.04
N ARG A 261 -4.86 16.80 0.91
CA ARG A 261 -4.72 17.96 0.06
C ARG A 261 -5.99 18.12 -0.77
N TRP A 262 -6.74 19.17 -0.47
CA TRP A 262 -7.96 19.44 -1.22
C TRP A 262 -7.65 19.96 -2.62
N ARG A 263 -8.19 19.28 -3.65
CA ARG A 263 -8.24 19.72 -5.05
C ARG A 263 -9.64 19.51 -5.58
N THR A 264 -10.32 20.60 -5.97
CA THR A 264 -11.71 20.51 -6.47
C THR A 264 -11.84 19.63 -7.71
N GLN A 265 -10.80 19.58 -8.56
CA GLN A 265 -10.74 18.71 -9.73
C GLN A 265 -10.81 17.23 -9.33
N ASP A 266 -10.14 16.85 -8.25
CA ASP A 266 -10.09 15.48 -7.75
C ASP A 266 -11.45 15.07 -7.17
N LEU A 267 -12.18 16.01 -6.54
CA LEU A 267 -13.58 15.82 -6.15
C LEU A 267 -14.49 15.60 -7.36
N TYR A 268 -14.35 16.43 -8.41
CA TYR A 268 -15.15 16.27 -9.63
C TYR A 268 -14.88 14.95 -10.34
N LEU A 269 -13.61 14.54 -10.41
CA LEU A 269 -13.25 13.23 -10.94
C LEU A 269 -13.91 12.10 -10.15
N ALA A 270 -13.87 12.15 -8.81
CA ALA A 270 -14.53 11.14 -7.98
C ALA A 270 -16.04 11.05 -8.24
N CYS A 271 -16.74 12.19 -8.36
CA CYS A 271 -18.16 12.20 -8.72
C CYS A 271 -18.40 11.59 -10.11
N GLN A 272 -17.60 11.96 -11.12
CA GLN A 272 -17.72 11.40 -12.47
C GLN A 272 -17.54 9.88 -12.48
N LEU A 273 -16.57 9.36 -11.72
CA LEU A 273 -16.33 7.92 -11.59
C LEU A 273 -17.52 7.21 -10.91
N LEU A 274 -18.08 7.79 -9.86
CA LEU A 274 -19.24 7.23 -9.14
C LEU A 274 -20.54 7.29 -9.96
N ASP A 275 -20.73 8.34 -10.76
CA ASP A 275 -21.86 8.44 -11.68
C ASP A 275 -21.78 7.39 -12.79
N ALA A 276 -20.57 7.17 -13.36
CA ALA A 276 -20.33 6.11 -14.33
C ALA A 276 -20.56 4.72 -13.71
N LEU A 277 -20.11 4.51 -12.46
CA LEU A 277 -20.35 3.29 -11.70
C LEU A 277 -21.85 2.99 -11.57
N LEU A 278 -22.64 3.97 -11.10
CA LEU A 278 -24.08 3.82 -10.90
C LEU A 278 -24.84 3.57 -12.20
N THR A 279 -24.34 4.11 -13.32
CA THR A 279 -24.95 3.97 -14.63
C THR A 279 -24.67 2.60 -15.25
N HIS A 280 -23.41 2.14 -15.21
CA HIS A 280 -22.97 1.02 -16.05
C HIS A 280 -22.78 -0.31 -15.32
N PHE A 281 -22.61 -0.30 -14.00
CA PHE A 281 -22.27 -1.52 -13.25
C PHE A 281 -23.43 -2.04 -12.41
N ARG A 282 -24.47 -1.25 -12.19
CA ARG A 282 -25.58 -1.60 -11.30
C ARG A 282 -26.35 -2.81 -11.82
N ASP A 283 -26.55 -3.80 -10.97
CA ASP A 283 -27.47 -4.89 -11.23
C ASP A 283 -28.91 -4.40 -11.05
N ALA A 284 -29.80 -4.64 -12.02
CA ALA A 284 -31.20 -4.26 -11.91
C ALA A 284 -32.00 -5.19 -10.99
N GLY A 285 -31.52 -6.43 -10.78
CA GLY A 285 -32.17 -7.44 -9.94
C GLY A 285 -31.68 -7.47 -8.49
N SER A 286 -30.61 -6.75 -8.17
CA SER A 286 -30.10 -6.58 -6.80
C SER A 286 -29.66 -5.13 -6.57
N HIS A 287 -29.09 -4.83 -5.41
CA HIS A 287 -28.46 -3.52 -5.17
C HIS A 287 -26.93 -3.56 -5.33
N ALA A 288 -26.37 -4.70 -5.76
CA ALA A 288 -24.95 -4.88 -6.02
C ALA A 288 -24.52 -4.38 -7.40
N PHE A 289 -23.21 -4.22 -7.55
CA PHE A 289 -22.53 -3.94 -8.81
C PHE A 289 -21.92 -5.22 -9.39
N TYR A 290 -22.06 -5.38 -10.69
CA TYR A 290 -21.30 -6.34 -11.48
C TYR A 290 -19.83 -5.91 -11.56
N PHE A 291 -18.94 -6.88 -11.78
CA PHE A 291 -17.52 -6.61 -11.99
C PHE A 291 -17.24 -5.92 -13.33
N THR A 292 -18.04 -6.19 -14.36
CA THR A 292 -17.92 -5.56 -15.69
C THR A 292 -19.03 -4.55 -15.90
N SER A 293 -18.81 -3.56 -16.77
CA SER A 293 -19.87 -2.65 -17.24
C SER A 293 -20.88 -3.38 -18.14
N ASP A 294 -22.04 -2.77 -18.34
CA ASP A 294 -23.12 -3.25 -19.21
C ASP A 294 -22.77 -3.22 -20.71
N ASP A 295 -21.81 -2.40 -21.09
CA ASP A 295 -21.25 -2.27 -22.43
C ASP A 295 -19.86 -2.92 -22.59
N HIS A 296 -19.46 -3.75 -21.61
CA HIS A 296 -18.30 -4.61 -21.75
C HIS A 296 -18.57 -5.73 -22.75
N GLU A 297 -17.59 -6.61 -22.97
CA GLU A 297 -17.84 -7.78 -23.81
C GLU A 297 -18.99 -8.64 -23.25
N THR A 298 -19.75 -9.28 -24.14
CA THR A 298 -20.88 -10.11 -23.72
C THR A 298 -20.37 -11.41 -23.09
N LEU A 299 -20.35 -11.46 -21.76
CA LEU A 299 -19.96 -12.63 -20.98
C LEU A 299 -21.15 -13.56 -20.70
N LEU A 300 -20.89 -14.87 -20.59
CA LEU A 300 -21.90 -15.85 -20.15
C LEU A 300 -22.40 -15.58 -18.73
N HIS A 301 -21.54 -15.04 -17.87
CA HIS A 301 -21.85 -14.70 -16.49
C HIS A 301 -21.05 -13.46 -16.09
N ARG A 302 -21.74 -12.47 -15.51
CA ARG A 302 -21.12 -11.27 -14.93
C ARG A 302 -21.04 -11.47 -13.41
N PRO A 303 -19.85 -11.66 -12.83
CA PRO A 303 -19.73 -11.86 -11.39
C PRO A 303 -20.04 -10.57 -10.64
N ARG A 304 -20.47 -10.73 -9.38
CA ARG A 304 -20.65 -9.64 -8.40
C ARG A 304 -19.73 -9.97 -7.22
N PRO A 305 -18.56 -9.33 -7.09
CA PRO A 305 -17.66 -9.61 -5.98
C PRO A 305 -18.28 -9.05 -4.70
N LEU A 306 -18.80 -9.91 -3.84
CA LEU A 306 -19.49 -9.53 -2.59
C LEU A 306 -18.60 -9.70 -1.35
N MET A 307 -17.44 -10.35 -1.48
CA MET A 307 -16.53 -10.68 -0.39
C MET A 307 -15.11 -10.32 -0.79
N ASP A 308 -14.29 -10.02 0.21
CA ASP A 308 -12.86 -9.80 0.07
C ASP A 308 -12.18 -11.12 -0.35
N ASP A 309 -11.11 -10.97 -1.14
CA ASP A 309 -10.16 -12.04 -1.45
C ASP A 309 -8.75 -11.50 -1.11
N ALA A 310 -7.74 -11.73 -1.94
CA ALA A 310 -6.43 -11.07 -1.83
C ALA A 310 -6.50 -9.53 -1.88
N ILE A 311 -7.61 -8.98 -2.41
CA ILE A 311 -7.93 -7.56 -2.43
C ILE A 311 -9.35 -7.30 -1.92
N PRO A 312 -9.67 -6.08 -1.46
CA PRO A 312 -10.98 -5.73 -0.90
C PRO A 312 -12.11 -5.90 -1.92
N SER A 313 -13.29 -6.32 -1.50
CA SER A 313 -14.46 -6.39 -2.37
C SER A 313 -14.75 -5.03 -3.04
N GLY A 314 -14.80 -5.00 -4.37
CA GLY A 314 -15.16 -3.80 -5.11
C GLY A 314 -16.53 -3.24 -4.70
N ASN A 315 -17.50 -4.11 -4.35
CA ASN A 315 -18.79 -3.67 -3.82
C ASN A 315 -18.68 -3.05 -2.41
N ALA A 316 -17.83 -3.59 -1.54
CA ALA A 316 -17.64 -3.00 -0.21
C ALA A 316 -16.96 -1.61 -0.30
N VAL A 317 -15.95 -1.49 -1.16
CA VAL A 317 -15.29 -0.19 -1.40
C VAL A 317 -16.23 0.79 -2.12
N ALA A 318 -17.09 0.32 -3.03
CA ALA A 318 -18.14 1.14 -3.63
C ALA A 318 -19.08 1.74 -2.58
N ALA A 319 -19.56 0.91 -1.65
CA ALA A 319 -20.45 1.38 -0.58
C ALA A 319 -19.78 2.49 0.25
N ARG A 320 -18.52 2.29 0.63
CA ARG A 320 -17.73 3.27 1.36
C ARG A 320 -17.55 4.58 0.60
N ALA A 321 -17.13 4.51 -0.67
CA ALA A 321 -16.91 5.69 -1.51
C ALA A 321 -18.23 6.45 -1.76
N LEU A 322 -19.30 5.75 -2.13
CA LEU A 322 -20.63 6.36 -2.34
C LEU A 322 -21.14 7.05 -1.07
N LEU A 323 -21.00 6.41 0.10
CA LEU A 323 -21.43 7.00 1.36
C LEU A 323 -20.64 8.28 1.67
N ALA A 324 -19.32 8.23 1.58
CA ALA A 324 -18.43 9.34 1.88
C ALA A 324 -18.67 10.54 0.93
N PHE A 325 -18.71 10.30 -0.38
CA PHE A 325 -18.97 11.36 -1.36
C PHE A 325 -20.43 11.84 -1.33
N GLY A 326 -21.38 10.97 -0.99
CA GLY A 326 -22.78 11.34 -0.78
C GLY A 326 -22.94 12.36 0.34
N HIS A 327 -22.29 12.13 1.49
CA HIS A 327 -22.26 13.09 2.58
C HIS A 327 -21.46 14.36 2.25
N LEU A 328 -20.31 14.22 1.59
CA LEU A 328 -19.46 15.36 1.24
C LEU A 328 -20.13 16.33 0.25
N THR A 329 -20.94 15.80 -0.67
CA THR A 329 -21.56 16.58 -1.76
C THR A 329 -23.05 16.88 -1.55
N GLY A 330 -23.67 16.26 -0.55
CA GLY A 330 -25.12 16.30 -0.38
C GLY A 330 -25.90 15.50 -1.44
N ASN A 331 -25.24 14.59 -2.16
CA ASN A 331 -25.88 13.75 -3.18
C ASN A 331 -26.63 12.57 -2.54
N GLU A 332 -27.94 12.73 -2.36
CA GLU A 332 -28.81 11.70 -1.76
C GLU A 332 -28.81 10.38 -2.55
N ASN A 333 -28.63 10.42 -3.87
CA ASN A 333 -28.60 9.19 -4.68
C ASN A 333 -27.41 8.30 -4.29
N TYR A 334 -26.26 8.89 -3.97
CA TYR A 334 -25.10 8.14 -3.52
C TYR A 334 -25.33 7.50 -2.15
N VAL A 335 -25.91 8.26 -1.21
CA VAL A 335 -26.23 7.77 0.13
C VAL A 335 -27.21 6.60 0.06
N VAL A 336 -28.29 6.74 -0.71
CA VAL A 336 -29.29 5.68 -0.91
C VAL A 336 -28.66 4.45 -1.56
N ALA A 337 -27.83 4.63 -2.60
CA ALA A 337 -27.15 3.52 -3.26
C ALA A 337 -26.21 2.78 -2.29
N ALA A 338 -25.43 3.52 -1.48
CA ALA A 338 -24.54 2.94 -0.49
C ALA A 338 -25.30 2.12 0.56
N GLU A 339 -26.38 2.67 1.14
CA GLU A 339 -27.18 1.96 2.15
C GLU A 339 -27.86 0.70 1.60
N GLN A 340 -28.36 0.77 0.36
CA GLN A 340 -28.94 -0.40 -0.32
C GLN A 340 -27.89 -1.48 -0.57
N LEU A 341 -26.71 -1.09 -1.01
CA LEU A 341 -25.58 -2.00 -1.25
C LEU A 341 -25.11 -2.67 0.03
N LEU A 342 -24.97 -1.92 1.12
CA LEU A 342 -24.57 -2.49 2.41
C LEU A 342 -25.54 -3.58 2.88
N ARG A 343 -26.86 -3.36 2.75
CA ARG A 343 -27.87 -4.38 3.07
C ARG A 343 -27.73 -5.63 2.21
N GLU A 344 -27.36 -5.49 0.93
CA GLU A 344 -27.11 -6.61 0.02
C GLU A 344 -25.87 -7.43 0.43
N LEU A 345 -24.88 -6.80 1.05
CA LEU A 345 -23.61 -7.45 1.45
C LEU A 345 -23.69 -8.19 2.80
N VAL A 346 -24.61 -7.81 3.70
CA VAL A 346 -24.78 -8.41 5.04
C VAL A 346 -24.93 -9.95 5.02
N PRO A 347 -25.74 -10.57 4.14
CA PRO A 347 -25.87 -12.02 4.09
C PRO A 347 -24.54 -12.74 3.82
N ALA A 348 -23.70 -12.19 2.94
CA ALA A 348 -22.39 -12.77 2.62
C ALA A 348 -21.46 -12.74 3.85
N CYS A 349 -21.43 -11.62 4.57
CA CYS A 349 -20.67 -11.46 5.82
C CYS A 349 -21.08 -12.47 6.90
N THR A 350 -22.38 -12.76 7.02
CA THR A 350 -22.88 -13.73 8.01
C THR A 350 -22.37 -15.14 7.72
N ARG A 351 -22.12 -15.46 6.45
CA ARG A 351 -21.65 -16.78 6.02
C ARG A 351 -20.12 -16.94 6.15
N TYR A 352 -19.35 -15.90 5.86
CA TYR A 352 -17.89 -15.93 5.95
C TYR A 352 -17.31 -14.59 6.43
N PRO A 353 -17.32 -14.33 7.76
CA PRO A 353 -16.91 -13.05 8.32
C PRO A 353 -15.46 -12.64 8.00
N ALA A 354 -14.56 -13.61 7.81
CA ALA A 354 -13.15 -13.35 7.51
C ALA A 354 -12.94 -12.67 6.15
N GLY A 355 -13.88 -12.86 5.19
CA GLY A 355 -13.86 -12.22 3.88
C GLY A 355 -14.76 -10.99 3.79
N ALA A 356 -15.02 -10.31 4.91
CA ALA A 356 -15.91 -9.16 4.97
C ALA A 356 -15.28 -7.95 5.68
N SER A 357 -13.95 -7.86 5.71
CA SER A 357 -13.23 -6.79 6.40
C SER A 357 -13.56 -5.43 5.78
N ALA A 358 -13.57 -5.31 4.46
CA ALA A 358 -13.90 -4.06 3.78
C ALA A 358 -15.37 -3.64 4.00
N LEU A 359 -16.28 -4.61 4.10
CA LEU A 359 -17.68 -4.34 4.45
C LEU A 359 -17.78 -3.79 5.87
N LEU A 360 -17.06 -4.39 6.82
CA LEU A 360 -17.07 -3.93 8.22
C LEU A 360 -16.49 -2.52 8.34
N GLU A 361 -15.47 -2.16 7.55
CA GLU A 361 -15.01 -0.76 7.46
C GLU A 361 -16.09 0.18 6.93
N ALA A 362 -16.79 -0.20 5.87
CA ALA A 362 -17.87 0.62 5.31
C ALA A 362 -19.06 0.78 6.27
N GLU A 363 -19.39 -0.26 7.03
CA GLU A 363 -20.42 -0.19 8.09
C GLU A 363 -19.97 0.67 9.28
N ASP A 364 -18.70 0.60 9.67
CA ASP A 364 -18.15 1.47 10.72
C ASP A 364 -18.22 2.95 10.30
N ASP A 365 -17.90 3.27 9.04
CA ASP A 365 -18.05 4.62 8.47
C ASP A 365 -19.52 5.10 8.50
N ARG A 366 -20.48 4.20 8.24
CA ARG A 366 -21.92 4.50 8.29
C ARG A 366 -22.42 4.75 9.71
N LEU A 367 -21.99 3.95 10.68
CA LEU A 367 -22.44 4.04 12.08
C LEU A 367 -21.72 5.16 12.85
N GLY A 368 -20.45 5.38 12.56
CA GLY A 368 -19.56 6.29 13.29
C GLY A 368 -19.81 7.78 13.05
N LYS A 369 -20.71 8.14 12.12
CA LYS A 369 -20.80 9.47 11.47
C LYS A 369 -19.44 9.82 10.86
N TRP A 370 -19.25 9.48 9.60
CA TRP A 370 -18.03 9.74 8.84
C TRP A 370 -17.42 11.13 9.14
N LYS A 371 -16.15 11.16 9.57
CA LYS A 371 -15.42 12.40 9.91
C LYS A 371 -14.34 12.68 8.87
N LEU A 372 -14.52 13.75 8.09
CA LEU A 372 -13.48 14.23 7.21
C LEU A 372 -12.32 14.81 8.04
N SER A 373 -11.19 14.13 8.03
CA SER A 373 -9.97 14.64 8.65
C SER A 373 -9.17 15.47 7.64
N SER A 374 -9.27 16.80 7.68
CA SER A 374 -8.35 17.66 6.91
C SER A 374 -7.07 17.88 7.70
N PHE A 375 -5.91 17.67 7.11
CA PHE A 375 -4.65 18.11 7.71
C PHE A 375 -4.20 19.41 7.04
N GLU A 376 -4.44 20.55 7.69
CA GLU A 376 -3.72 21.78 7.33
C GLU A 376 -2.30 21.69 7.92
N ALA A 377 -1.29 21.58 7.05
CA ALA A 377 0.09 21.77 7.45
C ALA A 377 0.33 23.26 7.78
N LYS A 378 0.08 23.67 9.03
CA LYS A 378 0.52 24.98 9.51
C LYS A 378 2.04 24.99 9.61
N GLN A 379 2.71 25.64 8.67
CA GLN A 379 4.12 26.00 8.82
C GLN A 379 4.26 26.99 9.98
N THR A 380 4.59 26.48 11.16
CA THR A 380 5.04 27.32 12.27
C THR A 380 6.56 27.27 12.32
N ARG A 381 7.21 28.40 12.06
CA ARG A 381 8.64 28.57 12.33
C ARG A 381 8.82 28.63 13.85
N SER A 382 9.38 27.59 14.44
CA SER A 382 9.94 27.68 15.80
C SER A 382 11.28 28.44 15.74
N CYS A 383 11.66 29.09 16.85
CA CYS A 383 12.94 29.81 16.97
C CYS A 383 14.18 28.90 16.84
N ASP A 384 13.97 27.58 16.78
CA ASP A 384 15.00 26.55 16.89
C ASP A 384 15.25 25.85 15.53
N GLY A 385 14.57 26.28 14.46
CA GLY A 385 14.76 25.78 13.11
C GLY A 385 14.12 24.42 12.81
N GLN A 386 13.39 23.81 13.75
CA GLN A 386 12.64 22.56 13.53
C GLN A 386 11.21 22.83 13.06
N LEU A 387 10.79 22.10 12.02
CA LEU A 387 9.42 22.09 11.49
C LEU A 387 8.54 21.19 12.38
N HIS A 388 7.43 21.73 12.88
CA HIS A 388 6.39 20.96 13.57
C HIS A 388 5.11 20.95 12.74
N TYR A 389 4.52 19.76 12.58
CA TYR A 389 3.23 19.57 11.90
C TYR A 389 2.15 19.32 12.97
N THR A 390 1.11 20.16 12.98
CA THR A 390 -0.07 19.96 13.84
C THR A 390 -1.31 19.81 12.97
N GLY A 391 -2.00 18.68 13.05
CA GLY A 391 -3.28 18.47 12.38
C GLY A 391 -4.44 19.13 13.13
N SER A 392 -5.46 19.59 12.41
CA SER A 392 -6.72 20.06 12.97
C SER A 392 -7.89 19.36 12.30
N THR A 393 -8.66 18.57 13.06
CA THR A 393 -9.95 18.04 12.59
C THR A 393 -10.93 19.19 12.32
N ILE A 394 -11.60 19.18 11.16
CA ILE A 394 -12.75 20.07 10.91
C ILE A 394 -13.87 19.60 11.86
N PRO A 395 -14.50 20.50 12.65
CA PRO A 395 -15.64 20.13 13.47
C PRO A 395 -16.84 19.76 12.59
N ASP A 396 -17.66 18.83 13.09
CA ASP A 396 -18.87 18.30 12.47
C ASP A 396 -19.71 19.40 11.75
N VAL A 397 -20.14 19.12 10.51
CA VAL A 397 -21.24 19.83 9.82
C VAL A 397 -22.51 19.01 9.95
#